data_AF-A0A6M0FBR9-F1
#
_entry.id   AF-A0A6M0FBR9-F1
#
_cell.length_a   1.000
_cell.length_b   1.000
_cell.length_c   1.000
_cell.angle_alpha   90.00
_cell.angle_beta   90.00
_cell.angle_gamma   90.00
#
_symmetry.space_group_name_H-M   'P 1'
#
loop_
_entity.id
_entity.type
_entity.pdbx_description
1 polymer ?
#
loop_
_entity_poly.entity_id
_entity_poly.type
_entity_poly.pdbx_seq_one_letter_code
_entity_poly.pdbx_strand_id
1 'polypeptide(L)'
;MNDSTCPHNGNGIIKDISIDQYQACVEQLHHTTWYVASTILMQSILTAILTEAFYNFGIRSWVQRLIIRQWMIGRNLTPVKEKMTAFQRSVGMGNGSNIYSLPYQQLCGQITNALRNQLDSGEGALLDIFARDVYPENLEKLKNKNAQDLSNEEQNDLAMIEEQVFNSADRGIDDLQITLAQWWLKVDYIFSIVISFVLSQGLLTVPTTWSVGNSTEERILVLAVSVISGSLAPTIRNFLLNILGKR
;
A
#
# COMPACT_ATOMS: atom_id res chain seq x y z
N MET A 1 73.46 53.18 -14.02
CA MET A 1 74.11 52.09 -14.78
C MET A 1 73.95 50.82 -13.96
N ASN A 2 73.11 49.91 -14.49
CA ASN A 2 72.99 48.45 -14.26
C ASN A 2 72.80 47.95 -12.82
N ASP A 3 71.97 46.97 -12.49
CA ASP A 3 70.99 46.10 -13.15
C ASP A 3 70.11 45.58 -12.00
N SER A 4 68.77 45.67 -12.07
CA SER A 4 67.89 44.52 -12.36
C SER A 4 68.23 43.23 -11.60
N THR A 5 67.43 42.89 -10.59
CA THR A 5 66.57 41.67 -10.58
C THR A 5 65.79 41.56 -9.27
N CYS A 6 64.46 41.52 -9.38
CA CYS A 6 63.61 40.84 -8.41
C CYS A 6 63.68 39.32 -8.66
N PRO A 7 63.38 38.49 -7.65
CA PRO A 7 62.61 37.29 -7.89
C PRO A 7 61.22 37.41 -7.24
N HIS A 8 60.21 37.49 -8.11
CA HIS A 8 58.97 36.75 -7.88
C HIS A 8 59.33 35.26 -7.75
N ASN A 9 58.90 34.57 -6.69
CA ASN A 9 58.09 33.35 -6.83
C ASN A 9 57.84 32.68 -5.48
N GLY A 10 56.55 32.49 -5.20
CA GLY A 10 56.03 31.63 -4.16
C GLY A 10 54.51 31.48 -4.29
N ASN A 11 54.02 31.55 -5.53
CA ASN A 11 52.67 31.13 -5.87
C ASN A 11 52.56 29.62 -5.61
N GLY A 12 51.46 29.24 -4.95
CA GLY A 12 50.84 27.94 -5.17
C GLY A 12 51.48 26.75 -4.46
N ILE A 13 51.23 26.63 -3.15
CA ILE A 13 51.05 25.29 -2.58
C ILE A 13 49.60 24.87 -2.90
N ILE A 14 49.34 24.62 -4.18
CA ILE A 14 48.29 23.67 -4.54
C ILE A 14 49.04 22.35 -4.59
N LYS A 15 48.84 21.51 -3.55
CA LYS A 15 49.37 20.14 -3.55
C LYS A 15 48.76 19.43 -4.76
N ASP A 16 49.59 19.17 -5.77
CA ASP A 16 49.28 18.24 -6.85
C ASP A 16 48.96 16.87 -6.23
N ILE A 17 47.67 16.57 -6.13
CA ILE A 17 47.21 15.19 -5.95
C ILE A 17 47.68 14.46 -7.21
N SER A 18 48.60 13.50 -7.06
CA SER A 18 49.10 12.77 -8.23
C SER A 18 47.92 12.09 -8.94
N ILE A 19 47.97 12.04 -10.27
CA ILE A 19 46.92 11.43 -11.11
C ILE A 19 46.58 10.00 -10.60
N ASP A 20 47.57 9.28 -10.10
CA ASP A 20 47.43 7.94 -9.50
C ASP A 20 46.61 7.94 -8.20
N GLN A 21 46.76 8.95 -7.34
CA GLN A 21 45.93 9.09 -6.12
C GLN A 21 44.48 9.44 -6.46
N TYR A 22 44.28 10.25 -7.51
CA TYR A 22 42.94 10.55 -8.01
C TYR A 22 42.27 9.31 -8.60
N GLN A 23 42.97 8.53 -9.43
CA GLN A 23 42.45 7.29 -10.00
C GLN A 23 42.12 6.25 -8.93
N ALA A 24 43.02 6.04 -7.95
CA ALA A 24 42.75 5.13 -6.83
C ALA A 24 41.53 5.56 -6.00
N CYS A 25 41.35 6.87 -5.78
CA CYS A 25 40.17 7.41 -5.10
C CYS A 25 38.88 7.17 -5.89
N VAL A 26 38.91 7.37 -7.22
CA VAL A 26 37.75 7.13 -8.10
C VAL A 26 37.39 5.63 -8.14
N GLU A 27 38.37 4.74 -8.23
CA GLU A 27 38.14 3.29 -8.19
C GLU A 27 37.54 2.84 -6.85
N GLN A 28 38.08 3.35 -5.73
CA GLN A 28 37.56 3.07 -4.40
C GLN A 28 36.13 3.59 -4.21
N LEU A 29 35.83 4.80 -4.69
CA LEU A 29 34.50 5.37 -4.67
C LEU A 29 33.52 4.55 -5.52
N HIS A 30 33.94 4.12 -6.72
CA HIS A 30 33.12 3.32 -7.61
C HIS A 30 32.79 1.95 -7.00
N HIS A 31 33.79 1.25 -6.46
CA HIS A 31 33.60 -0.04 -5.80
C HIS A 31 32.67 0.07 -4.58
N THR A 32 32.86 1.11 -3.76
CA THR A 32 32.01 1.36 -2.58
C THR A 32 30.57 1.66 -2.98
N THR A 33 30.38 2.51 -4.01
CA THR A 33 29.06 2.86 -4.53
C THR A 33 28.33 1.65 -5.10
N TRP A 34 29.03 0.82 -5.88
CA TRP A 34 28.46 -0.42 -6.44
C TRP A 34 28.07 -1.42 -5.35
N TYR A 35 28.92 -1.59 -4.34
CA TYR A 35 28.63 -2.45 -3.19
C TYR A 35 27.37 -1.98 -2.43
N VAL A 36 27.26 -0.69 -2.13
CA VAL A 36 26.07 -0.13 -1.46
C VAL A 36 24.83 -0.29 -2.34
N ALA A 37 24.92 0.02 -3.64
CA ALA A 37 23.79 -0.09 -4.56
C ALA A 37 23.29 -1.54 -4.71
N SER A 38 24.21 -2.50 -4.85
CA SER A 38 23.86 -3.92 -4.93
C SER A 38 23.25 -4.45 -3.63
N THR A 39 23.74 -4.00 -2.47
CA THR A 39 23.18 -4.33 -1.16
C THR A 39 21.75 -3.82 -1.03
N ILE A 40 21.51 -2.55 -1.38
CA ILE A 40 20.17 -1.95 -1.39
C ILE A 40 19.24 -2.78 -2.27
N LEU A 41 19.67 -3.13 -3.49
CA LEU A 41 18.86 -3.91 -4.43
C LEU A 41 18.53 -5.30 -3.89
N MET A 42 19.52 -6.05 -3.40
CA MET A 42 19.31 -7.39 -2.82
C MET A 42 18.37 -7.34 -1.62
N GLN A 43 18.58 -6.36 -0.73
CA GLN A 43 17.74 -6.18 0.45
C GLN A 43 16.31 -5.80 0.08
N SER A 44 16.10 -4.95 -0.93
CA SER A 44 14.77 -4.61 -1.43
C SER A 44 14.04 -5.81 -2.02
N ILE A 45 14.75 -6.67 -2.79
CA ILE A 45 14.18 -7.91 -3.35
C ILE A 45 13.78 -8.86 -2.21
N LEU A 46 14.66 -9.09 -1.25
CA LEU A 46 14.38 -9.97 -0.11
C LEU A 46 13.21 -9.44 0.73
N THR A 47 13.18 -8.13 1.00
CA THR A 47 12.07 -7.46 1.68
C THR A 47 10.77 -7.65 0.92
N ALA A 48 10.77 -7.44 -0.40
CA ALA A 48 9.58 -7.62 -1.25
C ALA A 48 9.02 -9.05 -1.17
N ILE A 49 9.89 -10.07 -1.24
CA ILE A 49 9.51 -11.48 -1.15
C ILE A 49 8.92 -11.80 0.24
N LEU A 50 9.61 -11.38 1.31
CA LEU A 50 9.15 -11.63 2.68
C LEU A 50 7.82 -10.92 2.97
N THR A 51 7.67 -9.66 2.55
CA THR A 51 6.42 -8.91 2.68
C THR A 51 5.27 -9.67 2.02
N GLU A 52 5.44 -10.18 0.80
CA GLU A 52 4.41 -10.96 0.13
C GLU A 52 4.10 -12.27 0.87
N ALA A 53 5.12 -12.96 1.36
CA ALA A 53 4.93 -14.17 2.17
C ALA A 53 4.09 -13.87 3.43
N PHE A 54 4.45 -12.82 4.18
CA PHE A 54 3.72 -12.39 5.37
C PHE A 54 2.27 -11.99 5.07
N TYR A 55 2.01 -11.35 3.93
CA TYR A 55 0.65 -11.05 3.50
C TYR A 55 -0.19 -12.31 3.27
N ASN A 56 0.42 -13.34 2.68
CA ASN A 56 -0.23 -14.63 2.47
C ASN A 56 -0.45 -15.42 3.78
N PHE A 57 0.30 -15.14 4.84
CA PHE A 57 0.07 -15.67 6.20
C PHE A 57 -1.10 -15.02 6.96
N GLY A 58 -1.92 -14.20 6.29
CA GLY A 58 -3.16 -13.68 6.86
C GLY A 58 -3.11 -12.24 7.36
N ILE A 59 -1.94 -11.58 7.29
CA ILE A 59 -1.83 -10.13 7.56
C ILE A 59 -2.77 -9.36 6.64
N ARG A 60 -2.85 -9.74 5.37
CA ARG A 60 -3.76 -9.11 4.39
C ARG A 60 -5.20 -9.09 4.89
N SER A 61 -5.68 -10.23 5.36
CA SER A 61 -7.01 -10.36 5.92
C SER A 61 -7.22 -9.51 7.16
N TRP A 62 -6.27 -9.56 8.09
CA TRP A 62 -6.38 -8.81 9.34
C TRP A 62 -6.45 -7.30 9.07
N VAL A 63 -5.55 -6.79 8.23
CA VAL A 63 -5.51 -5.36 7.86
C VAL A 63 -6.76 -4.94 7.11
N GLN A 64 -7.22 -5.69 6.11
CA GLN A 64 -8.43 -5.33 5.36
C GLN A 64 -9.68 -5.28 6.25
N ARG A 65 -9.82 -6.22 7.20
CA ARG A 65 -10.91 -6.17 8.19
C ARG A 65 -10.85 -4.93 9.05
N LEU A 66 -9.64 -4.54 9.49
CA LEU A 66 -9.46 -3.33 10.29
C LEU A 66 -9.80 -2.07 9.50
N ILE A 67 -9.34 -1.96 8.25
CA ILE A 67 -9.63 -0.81 7.39
C ILE A 67 -11.12 -0.67 7.15
N ILE A 68 -11.80 -1.77 6.78
CA ILE A 68 -13.25 -1.76 6.54
C ILE A 68 -14.01 -1.37 7.82
N ARG A 69 -13.59 -1.89 8.98
CA ARG A 69 -14.18 -1.50 10.26
C ARG A 69 -14.00 0.00 10.53
N GLN A 70 -12.81 0.55 10.30
CA GLN A 70 -12.56 1.98 10.49
C GLN A 70 -13.35 2.85 9.51
N TRP A 71 -13.47 2.40 8.27
CA TRP A 71 -14.33 3.02 7.26
C TRP A 71 -15.80 3.06 7.70
N MET A 72 -16.33 1.94 8.23
CA MET A 72 -17.70 1.90 8.78
C MET A 72 -17.89 2.84 9.98
N ILE A 73 -16.89 2.95 10.86
CA ILE A 73 -16.90 3.90 11.98
C ILE A 73 -16.92 5.34 11.46
N GLY A 74 -16.06 5.67 10.48
CA GLY A 74 -16.02 6.99 9.85
C GLY A 74 -17.33 7.36 9.18
N ARG A 75 -18.07 6.37 8.65
CA ARG A 75 -19.43 6.53 8.12
C ARG A 75 -20.54 6.41 9.17
N ASN A 76 -20.24 6.49 10.47
CA ASN A 76 -21.23 6.41 11.56
C ASN A 76 -22.25 5.26 11.40
N LEU A 77 -21.81 4.11 10.86
CA LEU A 77 -22.67 2.95 10.66
C LEU A 77 -22.79 2.18 11.98
N THR A 78 -23.75 2.58 12.81
CA THR A 78 -24.01 1.94 14.11
C THR A 78 -25.19 0.96 14.00
N PRO A 79 -25.11 -0.21 14.66
CA PRO A 79 -23.96 -0.79 15.35
C PRO A 79 -22.95 -1.46 14.39
N VAL A 80 -21.67 -1.07 14.47
CA VAL A 80 -20.59 -1.50 13.55
C VAL A 80 -20.40 -3.01 13.53
N LYS A 81 -20.54 -3.69 14.68
CA LYS A 81 -20.34 -5.15 14.79
C LYS A 81 -21.37 -5.92 13.95
N GLU A 82 -22.62 -5.48 13.98
CA GLU A 82 -23.71 -6.12 13.23
C GLU A 82 -23.57 -5.82 11.74
N LYS A 83 -23.28 -4.57 11.38
CA LYS A 83 -23.03 -4.16 9.98
C LYS A 83 -21.85 -4.90 9.38
N MET A 84 -20.77 -5.11 10.14
CA MET A 84 -19.63 -5.91 9.69
C MET A 84 -20.00 -7.39 9.45
N THR A 85 -20.85 -7.95 10.32
CA THR A 85 -21.33 -9.33 10.16
C THR A 85 -22.25 -9.46 8.94
N ALA A 86 -23.15 -8.49 8.77
CA ALA A 86 -24.06 -8.44 7.62
C ALA A 86 -23.31 -8.24 6.30
N PHE A 87 -22.29 -7.38 6.30
CA PHE A 87 -21.36 -7.20 5.19
C PHE A 87 -20.67 -8.51 4.82
N GLN A 88 -20.07 -9.20 5.80
CA GLN A 88 -19.39 -10.48 5.57
C GLN A 88 -20.31 -11.55 5.00
N ARG A 89 -21.54 -11.65 5.50
CA ARG A 89 -22.54 -12.60 4.97
C ARG A 89 -22.98 -12.24 3.55
N SER A 90 -23.11 -10.95 3.25
CA SER A 90 -23.59 -10.48 1.95
C SER A 90 -22.52 -10.59 0.86
N VAL A 91 -21.25 -10.39 1.21
CA VAL A 91 -20.11 -10.51 0.28
C VAL A 91 -19.61 -11.97 0.21
N GLY A 92 -19.87 -12.76 1.25
CA GLY A 92 -19.27 -14.08 1.46
C GLY A 92 -19.81 -15.19 0.57
N MET A 93 -18.90 -15.84 -0.15
CA MET A 93 -19.07 -17.16 -0.78
C MET A 93 -19.36 -18.23 0.28
N GLY A 94 -20.35 -19.10 0.03
CA GLY A 94 -20.85 -20.13 0.96
C GLY A 94 -19.86 -21.21 1.46
N ASN A 95 -18.55 -21.09 1.22
CA ASN A 95 -17.54 -22.15 1.45
C ASN A 95 -16.33 -21.73 2.31
N GLY A 96 -16.51 -20.93 3.35
CA GLY A 96 -15.50 -20.76 4.42
C GLY A 96 -14.18 -20.07 4.02
N SER A 97 -14.02 -19.64 2.77
CA SER A 97 -12.88 -18.84 2.32
C SER A 97 -12.99 -17.42 2.87
N ASN A 98 -11.94 -16.96 3.53
CA ASN A 98 -11.85 -15.64 4.13
C ASN A 98 -11.76 -14.56 3.04
N ILE A 99 -12.88 -13.89 2.69
CA ILE A 99 -12.95 -12.86 1.62
C ILE A 99 -11.85 -11.79 1.70
N TYR A 100 -11.34 -11.52 2.90
CA TYR A 100 -10.30 -10.54 3.16
C TYR A 100 -8.87 -11.03 2.79
N SER A 101 -8.70 -12.29 2.40
CA SER A 101 -7.42 -12.78 1.88
C SER A 101 -7.15 -12.35 0.43
N LEU A 102 -8.19 -11.89 -0.27
CA LEU A 102 -8.08 -11.44 -1.66
C LEU A 102 -7.34 -10.11 -1.75
N PRO A 103 -6.61 -9.83 -2.85
CA PRO A 103 -6.18 -8.48 -3.19
C PRO A 103 -7.35 -7.49 -3.09
N TYR A 104 -7.12 -6.29 -2.58
CA TYR A 104 -8.23 -5.37 -2.28
C TYR A 104 -9.04 -5.00 -3.53
N GLN A 105 -8.43 -4.98 -4.72
CA GLN A 105 -9.14 -4.77 -5.99
C GLN A 105 -10.16 -5.88 -6.26
N GLN A 106 -9.78 -7.14 -6.00
CA GLN A 106 -10.69 -8.28 -6.15
C GLN A 106 -11.79 -8.25 -5.08
N LEU A 107 -11.45 -7.88 -3.84
CA LEU A 107 -12.43 -7.68 -2.77
C LEU A 107 -13.45 -6.61 -3.17
N CYS A 108 -12.99 -5.45 -3.67
CA CYS A 108 -13.86 -4.39 -4.15
C CYS A 108 -14.74 -4.86 -5.31
N GLY A 109 -14.20 -5.61 -6.27
CA GLY A 109 -15.00 -6.22 -7.33
C GLY A 109 -16.09 -7.17 -6.81
N GLN A 110 -15.78 -8.00 -5.81
CA GLN A 110 -16.79 -8.86 -5.17
C GLN A 110 -17.86 -8.06 -4.45
N ILE A 111 -17.49 -7.00 -3.75
CA ILE A 111 -18.44 -6.10 -3.08
C ILE A 111 -19.35 -5.42 -4.11
N THR A 112 -18.79 -4.88 -5.19
CA THR A 112 -19.55 -4.25 -6.27
C THR A 112 -20.54 -5.24 -6.89
N ASN A 113 -20.11 -6.47 -7.18
CA ASN A 113 -21.00 -7.49 -7.72
C ASN A 113 -22.11 -7.87 -6.73
N ALA A 114 -21.78 -8.06 -5.45
CA ALA A 114 -22.78 -8.36 -4.42
C ALA A 114 -23.77 -7.21 -4.22
N LEU A 115 -23.29 -5.96 -4.27
CA LEU A 115 -24.14 -4.78 -4.15
C LEU A 115 -25.08 -4.62 -5.35
N ARG A 116 -24.58 -4.83 -6.57
CA ARG A 116 -25.42 -4.82 -7.80
C ARG A 116 -26.52 -5.87 -7.74
N ASN A 117 -26.20 -7.09 -7.32
CA ASN A 117 -27.20 -8.13 -7.15
C ASN A 117 -28.29 -7.73 -6.12
N GLN A 118 -27.91 -7.03 -5.05
CA GLN A 118 -28.87 -6.54 -4.04
C GLN A 118 -29.67 -5.32 -4.50
N LEU A 119 -29.08 -4.46 -5.33
CA LEU A 119 -29.77 -3.35 -6.00
C LEU A 119 -30.86 -3.89 -6.94
N ASP A 120 -30.52 -4.88 -7.77
CA ASP A 120 -31.45 -5.51 -8.71
C ASP A 120 -32.57 -6.26 -7.99
N SER A 121 -32.28 -6.90 -6.85
CA SER A 121 -33.31 -7.58 -6.04
C SER A 121 -34.12 -6.62 -5.16
N GLY A 122 -33.68 -5.37 -5.00
CA GLY A 122 -34.24 -4.39 -4.06
C GLY A 122 -34.00 -4.71 -2.59
N GLU A 123 -33.37 -5.84 -2.27
CA GLU A 123 -33.20 -6.33 -0.90
C GLU A 123 -31.74 -6.62 -0.58
N GLY A 124 -31.29 -6.19 0.60
CA GLY A 124 -30.05 -6.68 1.18
C GLY A 124 -29.33 -5.71 2.09
N ALA A 125 -28.46 -6.25 2.95
CA ALA A 125 -27.79 -5.48 3.98
C ALA A 125 -26.67 -4.56 3.46
N LEU A 126 -26.19 -4.77 2.21
CA LEU A 126 -25.19 -3.88 1.61
C LEU A 126 -25.81 -2.55 1.19
N LEU A 127 -27.08 -2.53 0.76
CA LEU A 127 -27.80 -1.28 0.48
C LEU A 127 -27.79 -0.36 1.71
N ASP A 128 -28.10 -0.91 2.88
CA ASP A 128 -28.10 -0.17 4.14
C ASP A 128 -26.71 0.31 4.59
N ILE A 129 -25.63 -0.22 3.99
CA ILE A 129 -24.24 0.13 4.31
C ILE A 129 -23.71 1.18 3.31
N PHE A 130 -24.01 1.00 2.04
CA PHE A 130 -23.45 1.79 0.95
C PHE A 130 -24.34 2.98 0.57
N ALA A 131 -25.67 2.82 0.53
CA ALA A 131 -26.62 3.88 0.19
C ALA A 131 -27.05 4.73 1.40
N ARG A 132 -26.09 5.03 2.30
CA ARG A 132 -26.35 5.75 3.56
C ARG A 132 -26.95 7.15 3.35
N ASP A 133 -26.60 7.81 2.26
CA ASP A 133 -26.99 9.21 2.02
C ASP A 133 -28.41 9.34 1.45
N VAL A 134 -29.10 8.21 1.26
CA VAL A 134 -30.50 8.17 0.81
C VAL A 134 -31.43 8.16 2.02
N TYR A 135 -32.56 8.85 1.90
CA TYR A 135 -33.61 8.83 2.91
C TYR A 135 -34.08 7.39 3.19
N PRO A 136 -34.21 6.97 4.46
CA PRO A 136 -34.62 5.60 4.81
C PRO A 136 -35.93 5.18 4.14
N GLU A 137 -36.88 6.11 4.00
CA GLU A 137 -38.18 5.91 3.34
C GLU A 137 -38.03 5.52 1.86
N ASN A 138 -37.07 6.10 1.15
CA ASN A 138 -36.80 5.78 -0.25
C ASN A 138 -36.19 4.37 -0.37
N LEU A 139 -35.35 4.01 0.58
CA LEU A 139 -34.71 2.69 0.64
C LEU A 139 -35.74 1.60 1.00
N GLU A 140 -36.74 1.91 1.82
CA GLU A 140 -37.88 1.05 2.10
C GLU A 140 -38.84 0.91 0.91
N LYS A 141 -39.11 2.00 0.18
CA LYS A 141 -39.88 1.96 -1.07
C LYS A 141 -39.21 1.06 -2.12
N LEU A 142 -37.88 1.12 -2.24
CA LEU A 142 -37.12 0.24 -3.13
C LEU A 142 -37.23 -1.23 -2.72
N LYS A 143 -37.14 -1.54 -1.41
CA LYS A 143 -37.31 -2.89 -0.87
C LYS A 143 -38.70 -3.47 -1.14
N ASN A 144 -39.72 -2.63 -1.13
CA ASN A 144 -41.11 -3.04 -1.36
C ASN A 144 -41.51 -3.08 -2.84
N LYS A 145 -40.59 -2.79 -3.79
CA LYS A 145 -40.81 -2.77 -5.25
C LYS A 145 -41.46 -4.06 -5.78
N ASN A 146 -41.07 -5.21 -5.25
CA ASN A 146 -41.57 -6.52 -5.72
C ASN A 146 -42.94 -6.90 -5.12
N ALA A 147 -43.45 -6.15 -4.14
CA ALA A 147 -44.66 -6.47 -3.41
C ALA A 147 -45.89 -5.63 -3.84
N GLN A 148 -45.73 -4.68 -4.76
CA GLN A 148 -46.77 -3.70 -5.11
C GLN A 148 -47.06 -3.67 -6.61
N ASP A 149 -48.35 -3.71 -6.97
CA ASP A 149 -48.84 -3.29 -8.29
C ASP A 149 -48.82 -1.76 -8.32
N LEU A 150 -47.74 -1.19 -8.85
CA LEU A 150 -47.50 0.26 -8.87
C LEU A 150 -48.16 0.91 -10.09
N SER A 151 -48.77 2.07 -9.89
CA SER A 151 -49.25 2.94 -10.96
C SER A 151 -48.10 3.54 -11.78
N ASN A 152 -48.37 4.06 -12.97
CA ASN A 152 -47.35 4.66 -13.85
C ASN A 152 -46.61 5.86 -13.21
N GLU A 153 -47.27 6.60 -12.32
CA GLU A 153 -46.66 7.73 -11.60
C GLU A 153 -45.71 7.24 -10.49
N GLU A 154 -46.12 6.20 -9.75
CA GLU A 154 -45.29 5.54 -8.74
C GLU A 154 -44.10 4.80 -9.37
N GLN A 155 -44.24 4.29 -10.60
CA GLN A 155 -43.12 3.72 -11.36
C GLN A 155 -42.05 4.75 -11.72
N ASN A 156 -42.44 5.97 -12.10
CA ASN A 156 -41.49 7.05 -12.38
C ASN A 156 -40.77 7.52 -11.10
N ASP A 157 -41.51 7.67 -9.99
CA ASP A 157 -40.93 8.00 -8.69
C ASP A 157 -39.95 6.92 -8.21
N LEU A 158 -40.30 5.65 -8.41
CA LEU A 158 -39.44 4.54 -8.07
C LEU A 158 -38.16 4.50 -8.91
N ALA A 159 -38.25 4.80 -10.21
CA ALA A 159 -37.06 4.91 -11.07
C ALA A 159 -36.11 6.01 -10.60
N MET A 160 -36.64 7.15 -10.15
CA MET A 160 -35.84 8.23 -9.58
C MET A 160 -35.19 7.82 -8.24
N ILE A 161 -35.94 7.12 -7.38
CA ILE A 161 -35.41 6.57 -6.12
C ILE A 161 -34.30 5.55 -6.40
N GLU A 162 -34.51 4.66 -7.36
CA GLU A 162 -33.55 3.66 -7.79
C GLU A 162 -32.25 4.33 -8.25
N GLU A 163 -32.34 5.34 -9.13
CA GLU A 163 -31.18 6.12 -9.56
C GLU A 163 -30.45 6.79 -8.38
N GLN A 164 -31.17 7.35 -7.41
CA GLN A 164 -30.57 7.92 -6.20
C GLN A 164 -29.83 6.88 -5.35
N VAL A 165 -30.42 5.70 -5.17
CA VAL A 165 -29.82 4.59 -4.42
C VAL A 165 -28.58 4.07 -5.14
N PHE A 166 -28.64 3.87 -6.46
CA PHE A 166 -27.49 3.50 -7.28
C PHE A 166 -26.36 4.51 -7.15
N ASN A 167 -26.65 5.80 -7.31
CA ASN A 167 -25.65 6.85 -7.22
C ASN A 167 -25.01 6.94 -5.81
N SER A 168 -25.79 6.75 -4.75
CA SER A 168 -25.25 6.75 -3.38
C SER A 168 -24.40 5.50 -3.11
N ALA A 169 -24.86 4.34 -3.59
CA ALA A 169 -24.16 3.08 -3.49
C ALA A 169 -22.79 3.11 -4.20
N ASP A 170 -22.74 3.63 -5.44
CA ASP A 170 -21.51 3.78 -6.21
C ASP A 170 -20.51 4.71 -5.52
N ARG A 171 -20.96 5.86 -5.01
CA ARG A 171 -20.11 6.75 -4.20
C ARG A 171 -19.58 6.06 -2.95
N GLY A 172 -20.39 5.22 -2.30
CA GLY A 172 -19.97 4.43 -1.16
C GLY A 172 -18.88 3.40 -1.51
N ILE A 173 -18.99 2.75 -2.68
CA ILE A 173 -17.98 1.83 -3.19
C ILE A 173 -16.68 2.58 -3.50
N ASP A 174 -16.76 3.71 -4.21
CA ASP A 174 -15.60 4.51 -4.59
C ASP A 174 -14.84 5.00 -3.35
N ASP A 175 -15.56 5.51 -2.35
CA ASP A 175 -15.01 5.91 -1.06
C ASP A 175 -14.28 4.75 -0.35
N LEU A 176 -14.88 3.55 -0.36
CA LEU A 176 -14.24 2.36 0.18
C LEU A 176 -13.00 1.95 -0.62
N GLN A 177 -13.03 2.00 -1.95
CA GLN A 177 -11.91 1.68 -2.83
C GLN A 177 -10.73 2.62 -2.59
N ILE A 178 -11.00 3.93 -2.52
CA ILE A 178 -10.00 4.96 -2.23
C ILE A 178 -9.41 4.73 -0.84
N THR A 179 -10.26 4.49 0.16
CA THR A 179 -9.82 4.23 1.54
C THR A 179 -8.90 3.01 1.61
N LEU A 180 -9.31 1.88 0.99
CA LEU A 180 -8.50 0.67 0.95
C LEU A 180 -7.18 0.89 0.21
N ALA A 181 -7.18 1.58 -0.93
CA ALA A 181 -5.97 1.85 -1.69
C ALA A 181 -4.97 2.71 -0.90
N GLN A 182 -5.43 3.81 -0.29
CA GLN A 182 -4.58 4.71 0.50
C GLN A 182 -4.00 4.01 1.73
N TRP A 183 -4.82 3.25 2.45
CA TRP A 183 -4.35 2.50 3.61
C TRP A 183 -3.39 1.38 3.22
N TRP A 184 -3.65 0.69 2.11
CA TRP A 184 -2.74 -0.36 1.67
C TRP A 184 -1.38 0.18 1.29
N LEU A 185 -1.32 1.29 0.57
CA LEU A 185 -0.05 1.97 0.30
C LEU A 185 0.70 2.25 1.60
N LYS A 186 0.05 2.86 2.60
CA LYS A 186 0.68 3.17 3.89
C LYS A 186 1.20 1.94 4.62
N VAL A 187 0.35 0.92 4.77
CA VAL A 187 0.74 -0.32 5.46
C VAL A 187 1.89 -0.98 4.72
N ASP A 188 1.87 -0.95 3.40
CA ASP A 188 2.89 -1.59 2.58
C ASP A 188 4.27 -0.96 2.71
N TYR A 189 4.34 0.36 2.69
CA TYR A 189 5.58 1.09 2.95
C TYR A 189 6.07 0.86 4.38
N ILE A 190 5.20 1.02 5.39
CA ILE A 190 5.59 0.87 6.80
C ILE A 190 6.11 -0.55 7.06
N PHE A 191 5.37 -1.56 6.61
CA PHE A 191 5.71 -2.96 6.84
C PHE A 191 6.99 -3.36 6.11
N SER A 192 7.20 -2.87 4.89
CA SER A 192 8.44 -3.09 4.14
C SER A 192 9.65 -2.42 4.82
N ILE A 193 9.51 -1.21 5.35
CA ILE A 193 10.57 -0.56 6.13
C ILE A 193 10.90 -1.35 7.39
N VAL A 194 9.88 -1.83 8.12
CA VAL A 194 10.07 -2.64 9.33
C VAL A 194 10.79 -3.95 9.01
N ILE A 195 10.36 -4.69 7.98
CA ILE A 195 11.02 -5.93 7.56
C ILE A 195 12.46 -5.66 7.14
N SER A 196 12.67 -4.61 6.34
CA SER A 196 14.00 -4.23 5.89
C SER A 196 14.93 -3.91 7.06
N PHE A 197 14.43 -3.17 8.05
CA PHE A 197 15.18 -2.90 9.27
C PHE A 197 15.50 -4.17 10.06
N VAL A 198 14.52 -5.07 10.23
CA VAL A 198 14.73 -6.37 10.91
C VAL A 198 15.77 -7.22 10.18
N LEU A 199 15.76 -7.24 8.84
CA LEU A 199 16.76 -7.93 8.03
C LEU A 199 18.15 -7.34 8.25
N SER A 200 18.29 -6.01 8.19
CA SER A 200 19.56 -5.35 8.44
C SER A 200 20.09 -5.63 9.84
N GLN A 201 19.25 -5.54 10.88
CA GLN A 201 19.68 -5.87 12.25
C GLN A 201 20.05 -7.35 12.39
N GLY A 202 19.27 -8.25 11.79
CA GLY A 202 19.57 -9.68 11.76
C GLY A 202 20.93 -9.96 11.14
N LEU A 203 21.23 -9.35 9.99
CA LEU A 203 22.53 -9.49 9.31
C LEU A 203 23.70 -8.96 10.14
N LEU A 204 23.51 -7.88 10.90
CA LEU A 204 24.54 -7.36 11.82
C LEU A 204 24.77 -8.29 13.03
N THR A 205 23.77 -9.10 13.42
CA THR A 205 23.91 -10.08 14.52
C THR A 205 24.49 -11.42 14.10
N VAL A 206 24.52 -11.72 12.79
CA VAL A 206 25.25 -12.90 12.31
C VAL A 206 26.74 -12.62 12.49
N PRO A 207 27.52 -13.51 13.13
CA PRO A 207 28.96 -13.37 13.29
C PRO A 207 29.63 -13.58 11.93
N THR A 208 29.48 -12.59 11.05
CA THR A 208 30.26 -12.43 9.84
C THR A 208 31.54 -11.70 10.24
N THR A 209 32.65 -12.07 9.63
CA THR A 209 34.02 -11.64 9.94
C THR A 209 34.28 -10.12 9.80
N TRP A 210 33.26 -9.32 9.52
CA TRP A 210 33.32 -7.87 9.43
C TRP A 210 32.51 -7.26 10.57
N SER A 211 33.23 -6.68 11.53
CA SER A 211 32.73 -5.79 12.59
C SER A 211 32.11 -4.54 11.96
N VAL A 212 30.93 -4.66 11.34
CA VAL A 212 30.08 -3.54 10.96
C VAL A 212 29.12 -3.31 12.12
N GLY A 213 29.17 -2.15 12.77
CA GLY A 213 28.26 -1.77 13.87
C GLY A 213 28.91 -1.06 15.06
N ASN A 214 30.24 -0.91 15.07
CA ASN A 214 30.97 -0.32 16.19
C ASN A 214 31.11 1.21 16.07
N SER A 215 30.96 1.78 14.87
CA SER A 215 30.98 3.24 14.66
C SER A 215 29.58 3.83 14.43
N THR A 216 29.40 5.10 14.80
CA THR A 216 28.15 5.85 14.57
C THR A 216 27.82 5.95 13.07
N GLU A 217 28.85 6.08 12.23
CA GLU A 217 28.71 6.21 10.77
C GLU A 217 28.16 4.94 10.13
N GLU A 218 28.63 3.76 10.55
CA GLU A 218 28.10 2.46 10.10
C GLU A 218 26.64 2.29 10.48
N ARG A 219 26.24 2.73 11.68
CA ARG A 219 24.83 2.67 12.12
C ARG A 219 23.94 3.56 11.26
N ILE A 220 24.40 4.76 10.92
CA ILE A 220 23.69 5.67 10.02
C ILE A 220 23.56 5.06 8.63
N LEU A 221 24.63 4.45 8.11
CA LEU A 221 24.61 3.78 6.81
C LEU A 221 23.61 2.62 6.79
N VAL A 222 23.60 1.77 7.83
CA VAL A 222 22.64 0.66 7.93
C VAL A 222 21.20 1.16 8.00
N LEU A 223 20.94 2.22 8.77
CA LEU A 223 19.62 2.84 8.83
C LEU A 223 19.20 3.41 7.47
N ALA A 224 20.10 4.11 6.77
CA ALA A 224 19.84 4.65 5.45
C ALA A 224 19.54 3.54 4.44
N VAL A 225 20.37 2.48 4.41
CA VAL A 225 20.14 1.30 3.55
C VAL A 225 18.81 0.64 3.88
N SER A 226 18.45 0.49 5.16
CA SER A 226 17.16 -0.09 5.57
C SER A 226 15.97 0.72 5.07
N VAL A 227 16.01 2.04 5.25
CA VAL A 227 14.93 2.95 4.83
C VAL A 227 14.80 2.98 3.32
N ILE A 228 15.91 3.14 2.59
CA ILE A 228 15.91 3.19 1.13
C ILE A 228 15.42 1.86 0.57
N SER A 229 15.98 0.74 1.04
CA SER A 229 15.61 -0.57 0.53
C SER A 229 14.17 -0.95 0.85
N GLY A 230 13.68 -0.62 2.06
CA GLY A 230 12.30 -0.82 2.46
C GLY A 230 11.32 0.05 1.67
N SER A 231 11.72 1.26 1.28
CA SER A 231 10.92 2.14 0.42
C SER A 231 10.88 1.67 -1.04
N LEU A 232 11.93 1.02 -1.52
CA LEU A 232 11.97 0.44 -2.87
C LEU A 232 11.24 -0.91 -2.97
N ALA A 233 11.10 -1.64 -1.86
CA ALA A 233 10.52 -2.98 -1.85
C ALA A 233 9.08 -3.05 -2.40
N PRO A 234 8.14 -2.13 -2.10
CA PRO A 234 6.82 -2.10 -2.75
C PRO A 234 6.88 -2.07 -4.28
N THR A 235 7.75 -1.23 -4.84
CA THR A 235 7.94 -1.08 -6.29
C THR A 235 8.49 -2.36 -6.91
N ILE A 236 9.51 -2.95 -6.27
CA ILE A 236 10.08 -4.23 -6.72
C ILE A 236 9.04 -5.35 -6.63
N ARG A 237 8.25 -5.42 -5.56
CA ARG A 237 7.20 -6.42 -5.43
C ARG A 237 6.18 -6.30 -6.55
N ASN A 238 5.70 -5.09 -6.83
CA ASN A 238 4.74 -4.86 -7.91
C ASN A 238 5.33 -5.25 -9.28
N PHE A 239 6.60 -4.96 -9.51
CA PHE A 239 7.32 -5.39 -10.72
C PHE A 239 7.41 -6.92 -10.81
N LEU A 240 7.78 -7.61 -9.73
CA LEU A 240 7.85 -9.07 -9.67
C LEU A 240 6.48 -9.71 -9.89
N LEU A 241 5.42 -9.22 -9.25
CA LEU A 241 4.05 -9.71 -9.44
C LEU A 241 3.57 -9.50 -10.88
N ASN A 242 3.90 -8.39 -11.51
CA ASN A 242 3.55 -8.14 -12.92
C ASN A 242 4.29 -9.06 -13.91
N ILE A 243 5.53 -9.44 -13.60
CA ILE A 243 6.28 -10.40 -14.42
C ILE A 243 5.76 -11.82 -14.21
N LEU A 244 5.55 -12.22 -12.96
CA LEU A 244 5.16 -13.57 -12.58
C LEU A 244 3.68 -13.86 -12.87
N GLY A 245 2.81 -12.86 -12.76
CA GLY A 245 1.37 -12.97 -13.03
C GLY A 245 0.98 -12.91 -14.51
N LYS A 246 1.94 -12.77 -15.43
CA LYS A 246 1.73 -12.86 -16.88
C LYS A 246 1.83 -14.30 -17.44
N ARG A 247 1.77 -15.32 -16.57
CA ARG A 247 1.67 -16.73 -16.93
C ARG A 247 0.29 -17.26 -16.56
#